data_AF-A0A8S9M5Z1-F1
#
_entry.id   AF-A0A8S9M5Z1-F1
#
_cell.length_a   1.000
_cell.length_b   1.000
_cell.length_c   1.000
_cell.angle_alpha   90.00
_cell.angle_beta   90.00
_cell.angle_gamma   90.00
#
_symmetry.space_group_name_H-M   'P 1'
#
loop_
_entity.id
_entity.type
_entity.pdbx_description
1 polymer ?
#
loop_
_entity_poly.entity_id
_entity_poly.type
_entity_poly.pdbx_seq_one_letter_code
_entity_poly.pdbx_strand_id
1 'polypeptide(L)'
;MPMQTRLNKSCADCGAFALKHLECILLGLDLSLVKDGIMPGCRQKIAYDIWEAAHDPILIQLMAQHIPSDFESSTFYDLEED
;
A
#
# COMPACT_ATOMS: atom_id res chain seq x y z
N MET A 1 -11.19 18.79 -0.38
CA MET A 1 -10.55 19.35 0.82
C MET A 1 -9.06 19.09 0.75
N PRO A 2 -8.18 20.00 1.21
CA PRO A 2 -6.74 19.78 1.17
C PRO A 2 -6.33 18.65 2.13
N MET A 3 -5.36 17.84 1.71
CA MET A 3 -4.76 16.79 2.52
C MET A 3 -4.07 17.38 3.76
N GLN A 4 -4.08 16.66 4.88
CA GLN A 4 -3.33 17.05 6.06
C GLN A 4 -1.82 17.09 5.75
N THR A 5 -1.11 18.08 6.32
CA THR A 5 0.33 18.20 6.18
C THR A 5 1.04 17.51 7.35
N ARG A 6 2.33 17.14 7.16
CA ARG A 6 3.17 16.50 8.20
C ARG A 6 2.60 15.17 8.73
N LEU A 7 2.15 14.34 7.79
CA LEU A 7 1.71 12.96 8.02
C LEU A 7 2.89 12.00 8.15
N ASN A 8 2.62 10.76 8.55
CA ASN A 8 3.58 9.68 8.73
C ASN A 8 4.65 10.03 9.76
N LYS A 9 4.23 10.48 10.95
CA LYS A 9 5.15 10.81 12.05
C LYS A 9 5.97 9.63 12.55
N SER A 10 5.49 8.41 12.33
CA SER A 10 6.21 7.17 12.62
C SER A 10 7.33 6.87 11.63
N CYS A 11 7.35 7.54 10.47
CA CYS A 11 8.20 7.25 9.32
C CYS A 11 8.10 5.81 8.79
N ALA A 12 7.07 5.04 9.20
CA ALA A 12 6.93 3.62 8.89
C ALA A 12 5.61 3.28 8.18
N ASP A 13 4.75 4.28 7.92
CA ASP A 13 3.40 4.07 7.42
C ASP A 13 3.21 4.54 5.96
N CYS A 14 4.28 4.84 5.22
CA CYS A 14 4.18 5.40 3.87
C CYS A 14 3.31 4.56 2.92
N GLY A 15 3.47 3.23 2.94
CA GLY A 15 2.63 2.32 2.15
C GLY A 15 1.16 2.33 2.58
N ALA A 16 0.89 2.35 3.89
CA ALA A 16 -0.47 2.42 4.41
C ALA A 16 -1.14 3.76 4.06
N PHE A 17 -0.40 4.86 4.11
CA PHE A 17 -0.84 6.18 3.68
C PHE A 17 -1.18 6.22 2.19
N ALA A 18 -0.33 5.63 1.34
CA ALA A 18 -0.55 5.56 -0.10
C ALA A 18 -1.81 4.76 -0.44
N LEU A 19 -1.97 3.57 0.15
CA LEU A 19 -3.15 2.72 -0.07
C LEU A 19 -4.42 3.40 0.45
N LYS A 20 -4.37 4.05 1.62
CA LYS A 20 -5.53 4.78 2.14
C LYS A 20 -5.90 5.99 1.27
N HIS A 21 -4.91 6.67 0.68
CA HIS A 21 -5.15 7.72 -0.30
C HIS A 21 -5.87 7.19 -1.55
N LEU A 22 -5.37 6.09 -2.11
CA LEU A 22 -5.97 5.45 -3.28
C LEU A 22 -7.41 5.01 -3.01
N GLU A 23 -7.66 4.41 -1.85
CA GLU A 23 -9.01 4.03 -1.41
C GLU A 23 -9.94 5.26 -1.36
N CYS A 24 -9.49 6.35 -0.73
CA CYS A 24 -10.30 7.56 -0.65
C CYS A 24 -10.63 8.14 -2.04
N ILE A 25 -9.66 8.16 -2.96
CA ILE A 25 -9.89 8.64 -4.33
C ILE A 25 -10.87 7.73 -5.06
N LEU A 26 -10.67 6.40 -5.01
CA LEU A 26 -11.50 5.42 -5.71
C LEU A 26 -12.96 5.45 -5.24
N LEU A 27 -13.17 5.63 -3.94
CA LEU A 27 -14.50 5.63 -3.31
C LEU A 27 -15.13 7.03 -3.18
N GLY A 28 -14.44 8.09 -3.63
CA GLY A 28 -14.92 9.47 -3.50
C GLY A 28 -15.03 9.95 -2.05
N LEU A 29 -14.22 9.39 -1.14
CA LEU A 29 -14.17 9.78 0.27
C LEU A 29 -13.32 11.03 0.48
N ASP A 30 -13.59 11.74 1.57
CA ASP A 30 -12.80 12.90 1.94
C ASP A 30 -11.36 12.50 2.34
N LEU A 31 -10.37 13.17 1.71
CA LEU A 31 -8.95 12.99 2.01
C LEU A 31 -8.58 13.45 3.44
N SER A 32 -9.45 14.22 4.10
CA SER A 32 -9.29 14.56 5.53
C SER A 32 -9.26 13.33 6.45
N LEU A 33 -9.77 12.19 5.97
CA LEU A 33 -9.70 10.89 6.65
C LEU A 33 -8.28 10.36 6.74
N VAL A 34 -7.38 10.77 5.86
CA VAL A 34 -5.99 10.28 5.83
C VAL A 34 -5.16 11.00 6.89
N LYS A 35 -4.96 10.36 8.04
CA LYS A 35 -4.27 10.94 9.21
C LYS A 35 -3.54 9.90 10.04
N ASP A 36 -2.51 10.33 10.80
CA ASP A 36 -1.66 9.43 11.61
C ASP A 36 -2.47 8.54 12.56
N GLY A 37 -3.50 9.11 13.22
CA GLY A 37 -4.28 8.39 14.24
C GLY A 37 -5.05 7.17 13.74
N ILE A 38 -5.28 7.04 12.43
CA ILE A 38 -5.98 5.89 11.86
C ILE A 38 -5.04 4.83 11.27
N MET A 39 -3.75 5.14 11.12
CA MET A 39 -2.78 4.26 10.46
C MET A 39 -2.65 2.88 11.11
N PRO A 40 -2.68 2.72 12.44
CA PRO A 40 -2.68 1.39 13.05
C PRO A 40 -3.83 0.50 12.57
N GLY A 41 -5.04 1.07 12.46
CA GLY A 41 -6.22 0.37 11.93
C GLY A 41 -6.11 0.11 10.43
N CYS A 42 -5.57 1.06 9.66
CA CYS A 42 -5.31 0.86 8.23
C CYS A 42 -4.32 -0.29 7.99
N ARG A 43 -3.24 -0.38 8.77
CA ARG A 43 -2.29 -1.51 8.66
C ARG A 43 -2.98 -2.85 8.92
N GLN A 44 -3.81 -2.93 9.95
CA GLN A 44 -4.57 -4.15 10.27
C GLN A 44 -5.53 -4.53 9.14
N LYS A 45 -6.27 -3.55 8.59
CA LYS A 45 -7.18 -3.79 7.47
C LYS A 45 -6.43 -4.25 6.22
N ILE A 46 -5.33 -3.59 5.86
CA ILE A 46 -4.48 -3.99 4.73
C ILE A 46 -3.96 -5.42 4.92
N ALA A 47 -3.45 -5.74 6.12
CA ALA A 47 -2.96 -7.08 6.40
C ALA A 47 -4.06 -8.15 6.30
N TYR A 48 -5.26 -7.84 6.80
CA TYR A 48 -6.41 -8.72 6.69
C TYR A 48 -6.86 -8.91 5.24
N ASP A 49 -6.93 -7.83 4.45
CA ASP A 49 -7.32 -7.88 3.03
C ASP A 49 -6.34 -8.70 2.20
N ILE A 50 -5.03 -8.54 2.45
CA ILE A 50 -3.99 -9.36 1.82
C ILE A 50 -4.14 -10.82 2.24
N TRP A 51 -4.39 -11.08 3.53
CA TRP A 51 -4.62 -12.44 4.01
C TRP A 51 -5.84 -13.07 3.35
N GLU A 52 -6.98 -12.37 3.26
CA GLU A 52 -8.17 -12.86 2.56
C GLU A 52 -7.89 -13.13 1.08
N ALA A 53 -7.23 -12.19 0.38
CA ALA A 53 -6.86 -12.34 -1.02
C ALA A 53 -5.92 -13.52 -1.27
N ALA A 54 -5.00 -13.80 -0.34
CA ALA A 54 -4.08 -14.93 -0.42
C ALA A 54 -4.79 -16.30 -0.25
N HIS A 55 -6.02 -16.32 0.25
CA HIS A 55 -6.85 -17.53 0.37
C HIS A 55 -7.92 -17.62 -0.72
N ASP A 56 -8.03 -16.63 -1.62
CA ASP A 56 -8.96 -16.67 -2.73
C ASP A 56 -8.46 -17.65 -3.82
N PRO A 57 -9.22 -18.71 -4.16
CA PRO A 57 -8.78 -19.73 -5.10
C PRO A 57 -8.58 -19.22 -6.52
N ILE A 58 -9.29 -18.17 -6.94
CA ILE A 58 -9.11 -17.54 -8.26
C ILE A 58 -7.79 -16.76 -8.26
N LEU A 59 -7.54 -15.95 -7.23
CA LEU A 59 -6.29 -15.20 -7.14
C LEU A 59 -5.07 -16.11 -7.00
N ILE A 60 -5.17 -17.18 -6.22
CA ILE A 60 -4.12 -18.21 -6.12
C ILE A 60 -3.80 -18.79 -7.51
N GLN A 61 -4.84 -19.16 -8.28
CA GLN A 61 -4.64 -19.73 -9.62
C GLN A 61 -4.00 -18.73 -10.59
N LEU A 62 -4.39 -17.46 -10.53
CA LEU A 62 -3.80 -16.39 -11.35
C LEU A 62 -2.34 -16.13 -10.97
N MET A 63 -2.04 -16.08 -9.67
CA MET A 63 -0.67 -15.89 -9.17
C MET A 63 0.24 -17.07 -9.53
N ALA A 64 -0.28 -18.30 -9.57
CA ALA A 64 0.48 -19.47 -10.01
C ALA A 64 0.88 -19.43 -11.49
N GLN A 65 0.18 -18.63 -12.30
CA GLN A 65 0.45 -18.42 -13.73
C GLN A 65 1.17 -17.09 -13.99
N HIS A 66 1.41 -16.30 -12.96
CA HIS A 66 2.03 -15.00 -13.09
C HIS A 66 3.50 -15.16 -13.52
N ILE A 67 3.87 -14.45 -14.59
CA ILE A 67 5.25 -14.34 -15.06
C ILE A 67 5.74 -12.96 -14.62
N PRO A 68 6.71 -12.88 -13.68
CA PRO A 68 7.27 -11.60 -13.25
C PRO A 68 7.82 -10.82 -14.44
N SER A 69 7.68 -9.49 -14.40
CA SER A 69 8.25 -8.64 -15.43
C SER A 69 9.77 -8.58 -15.31
N ASP A 70 10.48 -8.47 -16.44
CA ASP A 70 11.94 -8.24 -16.45
C ASP A 70 12.34 -7.00 -15.62
N PHE A 71 11.45 -6.00 -15.51
CA PHE A 71 11.67 -4.80 -14.69
C PHE A 71 11.64 -5.10 -13.19
N GLU A 72 10.89 -6.11 -12.74
CA GLU A 72 10.82 -6.52 -11.33
C GLU A 72 12.10 -7.27 -10.89
N SER A 73 12.87 -7.80 -11.84
CA SER A 73 14.14 -8.50 -11.59
C SER A 73 15.36 -7.58 -11.47
N SER A 74 15.21 -6.26 -11.69
CA SER A 74 16.32 -5.32 -11.55
C SER A 74 16.73 -5.26 -10.08
N THR A 75 17.81 -5.97 -9.76
CA THR A 75 18.60 -5.75 -8.54
C THR A 75 18.76 -4.24 -8.36
N PHE A 76 18.36 -3.75 -7.18
CA PHE A 76 18.61 -2.38 -6.74
C PHE A 76 20.08 -2.05 -7.06
N TYR A 77 20.33 -1.11 -7.98
CA TYR A 77 21.70 -0.61 -8.14
C TYR A 77 21.97 0.18 -6.87
N ASP A 78 22.88 -0.33 -6.02
CA ASP A 78 23.49 0.47 -4.98
C ASP A 78 24.15 1.66 -5.68
N LEU A 79 23.51 2.82 -5.59
CA LEU A 79 24.13 4.09 -5.94
C LEU A 79 25.18 4.34 -4.86
N GLU A 80 26.38 3.77 -5.02
CA GLU A 80 27.54 4.24 -4.27
C GLU A 80 27.73 5.73 -4.59
N GLU A 81 27.59 6.58 -3.58
CA GLU A 81 27.93 8.00 -3.64
C GLU A 81 29.46 8.13 -3.77
N ASP A 82 29.93 8.67 -4.89
CA ASP A 82 31.28 9.25 -5.05
C ASP A 82 31.36 10.66 -4.42
#